data_AF-A0A7V6L1Y3-F1
#
_entry.id   AF-A0A7V6L1Y3-F1
#
_cell.length_a   1.000
_cell.length_b   1.000
_cell.length_c   1.000
_cell.angle_alpha   90.00
_cell.angle_beta   90.00
_cell.angle_gamma   90.00
#
_symmetry.space_group_name_H-M   'P 1'
#
loop_
_entity.id
_entity.type
_entity.pdbx_description
1 polymer ?
#
loop_
_entity_poly.entity_id
_entity_poly.type
_entity_poly.pdbx_seq_one_letter_code
_entity_poly.pdbx_strand_id
1 'polypeptide(L)'
;MKRILSLLLILIFLPLLASCDKEEIKDIEVVEVNTMLAEAKTNTVENSVEVISFEASFDVKFDQKVTSAEKNTEVKYTFKGKVNAVLDYENFEAHLGMKFDYTIQMVELGLTTTGNVELNGYVDDTYVYLDVNISASGSKTTLQNKFKHGIPVDQFKEQVLLSLTQMDSSQALQPGDDFKMYKVGNKFEFVQEVDLAKQNSTNQGVPLPDAVGMGLPLDGYTIDEGSMVKLSVLFGEVFEAFDFEFKVKGSSEQKYFEG
;
A
#
# COMPACT_ATOMS: atom_id res chain seq x y z
N MET A 1 11.56 45.65 -29.33
CA MET A 1 12.46 44.67 -28.66
C MET A 1 11.78 43.82 -27.57
N LYS A 2 10.83 44.33 -26.76
CA LYS A 2 10.18 43.54 -25.69
C LYS A 2 9.34 42.33 -26.17
N ARG A 3 8.73 42.39 -27.36
CA ARG A 3 7.86 41.30 -27.88
C ARG A 3 8.61 40.05 -28.35
N ILE A 4 9.87 40.19 -28.78
CA ILE A 4 10.71 39.07 -29.21
C ILE A 4 11.25 38.30 -28.00
N LEU A 5 11.58 39.00 -26.92
CA LEU A 5 12.03 38.40 -25.66
C LEU A 5 10.95 37.52 -25.02
N SER A 6 9.68 37.95 -25.07
CA SER A 6 8.55 37.15 -24.58
C SER A 6 8.29 35.88 -25.40
N LEU A 7 8.49 35.93 -26.72
CA LEU A 7 8.38 34.75 -27.58
C LEU A 7 9.54 33.76 -27.35
N LEU A 8 10.75 34.27 -27.10
CA LEU A 8 11.89 33.43 -26.75
C LEU A 8 11.70 32.74 -25.39
N LEU A 9 11.16 33.46 -24.40
CA LEU A 9 10.85 32.89 -23.07
C LEU A 9 9.80 31.79 -23.16
N ILE A 10 8.74 31.96 -23.96
CA ILE A 10 7.71 30.91 -24.14
C ILE A 10 8.32 29.67 -24.83
N LEU A 11 9.21 29.84 -25.81
CA LEU A 11 9.91 28.74 -26.49
C LEU A 11 10.92 28.00 -25.60
N ILE A 12 11.51 28.67 -24.59
CA ILE A 12 12.43 28.06 -23.62
C ILE A 12 11.65 27.37 -22.48
N PHE A 13 10.47 27.88 -22.11
CA PHE A 13 9.64 27.29 -21.06
C PHE A 13 8.69 26.18 -21.54
N LEU A 14 8.36 26.12 -22.84
CA LEU A 14 7.57 25.02 -23.41
C LEU A 14 8.20 23.62 -23.18
N PRO A 15 9.51 23.39 -23.34
CA PRO A 15 10.13 22.11 -22.97
C PRO A 15 10.32 21.90 -21.46
N LEU A 16 10.14 22.93 -20.62
CA LEU A 16 10.07 22.80 -19.15
C LEU A 16 8.65 22.52 -18.64
N LEU A 17 7.63 22.83 -19.45
CA LEU A 17 6.21 22.54 -19.18
C LEU A 17 5.75 21.23 -19.86
N ALA A 18 6.49 20.74 -20.85
CA ALA A 18 6.28 19.46 -21.50
C ALA A 18 7.29 18.44 -20.97
N SER A 19 6.98 17.81 -19.84
CA SER A 19 7.27 16.39 -19.55
C SER A 19 7.19 16.12 -18.04
N CYS A 20 5.96 15.92 -17.57
CA CYS A 20 5.70 14.81 -16.66
C CYS A 20 4.72 13.88 -17.38
N ASP A 21 4.94 13.69 -18.69
CA ASP A 21 4.12 12.81 -19.50
C ASP A 21 4.52 11.39 -19.11
N LYS A 22 3.56 10.70 -18.49
CA LYS A 22 3.64 9.28 -18.18
C LYS A 22 3.45 8.50 -19.48
N GLU A 23 4.55 7.97 -20.03
CA GLU A 23 4.55 7.22 -21.29
C GLU A 23 4.58 5.71 -21.01
N GLU A 24 3.60 4.96 -21.52
CA GLU A 24 3.56 3.50 -21.37
C GLU A 24 4.57 2.82 -22.29
N ILE A 25 5.41 1.95 -21.71
CA ILE A 25 6.40 1.14 -22.42
C ILE A 25 5.74 -0.20 -22.78
N LYS A 26 5.44 -0.41 -24.06
CA LYS A 26 4.61 -1.55 -24.53
C LYS A 26 5.37 -2.85 -24.76
N ASP A 27 6.67 -2.78 -25.04
CA ASP A 27 7.47 -3.92 -25.51
C ASP A 27 8.58 -4.30 -24.51
N ILE A 28 8.35 -4.09 -23.22
CA ILE A 28 9.31 -4.47 -22.17
C ILE A 28 9.02 -5.90 -21.70
N GLU A 29 10.06 -6.72 -21.58
CA GLU A 29 9.93 -8.10 -21.14
C GLU A 29 9.96 -8.23 -19.62
N VAL A 30 9.31 -9.27 -19.08
CA VAL A 30 9.31 -9.59 -17.64
C VAL A 30 10.72 -9.63 -17.04
N VAL A 31 11.68 -10.23 -17.77
CA VAL A 31 13.07 -10.34 -17.32
C VAL A 31 13.75 -8.98 -17.23
N GLU A 32 13.44 -8.06 -18.15
CA GLU A 32 13.98 -6.70 -18.11
C GLU A 32 13.45 -5.94 -16.90
N VAL A 33 12.13 -6.03 -16.62
CA VAL A 33 11.54 -5.40 -15.43
C VAL A 33 12.12 -5.96 -14.14
N ASN A 34 12.22 -7.28 -14.00
CA ASN A 34 12.81 -7.90 -12.81
C ASN A 34 14.27 -7.47 -12.61
N THR A 35 15.04 -7.34 -13.71
CA THR A 35 16.42 -6.84 -13.65
C THR A 35 16.47 -5.39 -13.17
N MET A 36 15.63 -4.52 -13.74
CA MET A 36 15.54 -3.11 -13.35
C MET A 36 15.15 -2.94 -11.88
N LEU A 37 14.18 -3.72 -11.39
CA LEU A 37 13.77 -3.71 -9.97
C LEU A 37 14.86 -4.24 -9.04
N ALA A 38 15.61 -5.27 -9.46
CA ALA A 38 16.74 -5.80 -8.70
C ALA A 38 17.93 -4.82 -8.62
N GLU A 39 18.22 -4.12 -9.71
CA GLU A 39 19.24 -3.06 -9.74
C GLU A 39 18.84 -1.88 -8.85
N ALA A 40 17.59 -1.40 -8.97
CA ALA A 40 17.07 -0.34 -8.11
C ALA A 40 17.12 -0.73 -6.63
N LYS A 41 16.77 -1.97 -6.28
CA LYS A 41 16.91 -2.52 -4.92
C LYS A 41 18.36 -2.49 -4.45
N THR A 42 19.28 -2.99 -5.27
CA THR A 42 20.72 -3.07 -4.91
C THR A 42 21.28 -1.68 -4.65
N ASN A 43 21.01 -0.73 -5.55
CA ASN A 43 21.43 0.66 -5.40
C ASN A 43 20.79 1.34 -4.19
N THR A 44 19.53 1.02 -3.85
CA THR A 44 18.86 1.52 -2.65
C THR A 44 19.63 1.13 -1.38
N VAL A 45 20.14 -0.11 -1.35
CA VAL A 45 20.92 -0.64 -0.21
C VAL A 45 22.34 -0.05 -0.20
N GLU A 46 22.98 0.10 -1.36
CA GLU A 46 24.38 0.52 -1.47
C GLU A 46 24.59 2.03 -1.37
N ASN A 47 23.70 2.84 -1.95
CA ASN A 47 23.91 4.29 -2.12
C ASN A 47 23.24 5.16 -1.05
N SER A 48 22.65 4.55 -0.01
CA SER A 48 21.94 5.26 1.09
C SER A 48 20.84 6.19 0.57
N VAL A 49 19.65 5.64 0.33
CA VAL A 49 18.50 6.45 -0.10
C VAL A 49 18.21 7.57 0.89
N GLU A 50 17.96 8.77 0.38
CA GLU A 50 17.60 9.93 1.21
C GLU A 50 16.21 9.72 1.83
N VAL A 51 15.20 9.44 1.00
CA VAL A 51 13.81 9.28 1.42
C VAL A 51 13.11 8.16 0.64
N ILE A 52 12.38 7.29 1.35
CA ILE A 52 11.44 6.33 0.76
C ILE A 52 10.05 6.60 1.31
N SER A 53 9.07 6.60 0.40
CA SER A 53 7.66 6.72 0.77
C SER A 53 6.88 5.44 0.47
N PHE A 54 5.94 5.13 1.33
CA PHE A 54 4.99 4.05 1.18
C PHE A 54 3.59 4.62 1.34
N GLU A 55 2.70 4.23 0.44
CA GLU A 55 1.29 4.53 0.52
C GLU A 55 0.50 3.24 0.33
N ALA A 56 -0.53 3.03 1.14
CA ALA A 56 -1.46 1.93 0.96
C ALA A 56 -2.89 2.41 1.18
N SER A 57 -3.70 2.43 0.13
CA SER A 57 -5.13 2.65 0.23
C SER A 57 -5.88 1.33 0.33
N PHE A 58 -6.92 1.28 1.16
CA PHE A 58 -7.74 0.08 1.30
C PHE A 58 -9.24 0.37 1.31
N ASP A 59 -10.02 -0.47 0.65
CA ASP A 59 -11.48 -0.54 0.69
C ASP A 59 -11.91 -2.00 0.82
N VAL A 60 -12.20 -2.40 2.06
CA VAL A 60 -12.54 -3.78 2.42
C VAL A 60 -14.00 -3.84 2.85
N LYS A 61 -14.76 -4.73 2.21
CA LYS A 61 -16.18 -4.96 2.47
C LYS A 61 -16.43 -6.46 2.60
N PHE A 62 -16.95 -6.90 3.74
CA PHE A 62 -17.27 -8.32 3.97
C PHE A 62 -18.67 -8.51 4.53
N ASP A 63 -19.36 -9.53 4.03
CA ASP A 63 -20.63 -10.04 4.56
C ASP A 63 -20.42 -11.43 5.17
N GLN A 64 -20.51 -11.55 6.49
CA GLN A 64 -20.34 -12.80 7.20
C GLN A 64 -21.69 -13.32 7.68
N LYS A 65 -22.07 -14.51 7.21
CA LYS A 65 -23.30 -15.22 7.59
C LYS A 65 -22.99 -16.50 8.34
N VAL A 66 -23.53 -16.62 9.55
CA VAL A 66 -23.49 -17.83 10.37
C VAL A 66 -24.91 -18.32 10.57
N THR A 67 -25.19 -19.52 10.07
CA THR A 67 -26.47 -20.21 10.19
C THR A 67 -26.30 -21.41 11.12
N SER A 68 -27.12 -21.50 12.16
CA SER A 68 -27.19 -22.62 13.08
C SER A 68 -28.66 -23.01 13.31
N ALA A 69 -28.90 -24.16 13.95
CA ALA A 69 -30.25 -24.60 14.30
C ALA A 69 -31.02 -23.58 15.14
N GLU A 70 -30.32 -22.78 15.96
CA GLU A 70 -30.93 -21.84 16.90
C GLU A 70 -30.87 -20.38 16.44
N LYS A 71 -29.98 -20.04 15.49
CA LYS A 71 -29.70 -18.64 15.16
C LYS A 71 -29.14 -18.47 13.75
N ASN A 72 -29.63 -17.44 13.08
CA ASN A 72 -28.98 -16.81 11.93
C ASN A 72 -28.33 -15.51 12.41
N THR A 73 -27.05 -15.32 12.10
CA THR A 73 -26.32 -14.08 12.37
C THR A 73 -25.61 -13.60 11.10
N GLU A 74 -25.82 -12.36 10.74
CA GLU A 74 -25.27 -11.68 9.57
C GLU A 74 -24.57 -10.41 10.07
N VAL A 75 -23.26 -10.35 9.85
CA VAL A 75 -22.45 -9.20 10.20
C VAL A 75 -21.76 -8.66 8.95
N LYS A 76 -21.99 -7.38 8.67
CA LYS A 76 -21.34 -6.67 7.57
C LYS A 76 -20.27 -5.75 8.12
N TYR A 77 -19.07 -5.85 7.56
CA TYR A 77 -17.95 -5.00 7.90
C TYR A 77 -17.56 -4.18 6.66
N THR A 78 -17.30 -2.90 6.85
CA THR A 78 -16.69 -2.03 5.85
C THR A 78 -15.56 -1.27 6.50
N PHE A 79 -14.37 -1.33 5.92
CA PHE A 79 -13.20 -0.57 6.33
C PHE A 79 -12.66 0.14 5.10
N LYS A 80 -12.51 1.46 5.17
CA LYS A 80 -11.96 2.25 4.07
C LYS A 80 -10.96 3.24 4.62
N GLY A 81 -9.76 3.25 4.06
CA GLY A 81 -8.71 4.11 4.59
C GLY A 81 -7.46 4.16 3.75
N LYS A 82 -6.45 4.78 4.35
CA LYS A 82 -5.13 4.97 3.79
C LYS A 82 -4.08 4.89 4.91
N VAL A 83 -3.02 4.17 4.64
CA VAL A 83 -1.75 4.21 5.37
C VAL A 83 -0.77 4.98 4.51
N ASN A 84 0.02 5.85 5.12
CA ASN A 84 1.22 6.43 4.51
C ASN A 84 2.37 6.25 5.49
N ALA A 85 3.55 6.01 4.95
CA ALA A 85 4.77 6.08 5.71
C ALA A 85 5.81 6.83 4.88
N VAL A 86 6.61 7.65 5.55
CA VAL A 86 7.77 8.31 4.95
C VAL A 86 8.94 8.03 5.85
N LEU A 87 10.02 7.56 5.27
CA LEU A 87 11.26 7.31 5.97
C LEU A 87 12.35 8.16 5.36
N ASP A 88 12.92 9.04 6.17
CA ASP A 88 14.09 9.86 5.87
C ASP A 88 15.30 9.30 6.63
N TYR A 89 16.22 8.73 5.87
CA TYR A 89 17.40 8.07 6.41
C TYR A 89 18.50 9.06 6.78
N GLU A 90 18.57 10.19 6.08
CA GLU A 90 19.60 11.21 6.29
C GLU A 90 19.39 11.85 7.67
N ASN A 91 18.14 12.17 7.98
CA ASN A 91 17.76 12.90 9.18
C ASN A 91 17.35 12.02 10.37
N PHE A 92 17.29 10.69 10.21
CA PHE A 92 16.69 9.77 11.19
C PHE A 92 15.25 10.22 11.50
N GLU A 93 14.42 10.32 10.48
CA GLU A 93 13.01 10.67 10.67
C GLU A 93 12.12 9.62 10.02
N ALA A 94 11.12 9.15 10.77
CA ALA A 94 10.10 8.26 10.23
C ALA A 94 8.72 8.77 10.60
N HIS A 95 7.85 8.88 9.60
CA HIS A 95 6.46 9.26 9.76
C HIS A 95 5.57 8.10 9.35
N LEU A 96 4.55 7.81 10.13
CA LEU A 96 3.51 6.84 9.83
C LEU A 96 2.15 7.49 10.04
N GLY A 97 1.39 7.72 8.99
CA GLY A 97 0.00 8.13 9.06
C GLY A 97 -0.91 6.97 8.72
N MET A 98 -1.95 6.72 9.51
CA MET A 98 -3.02 5.80 9.16
C MET A 98 -4.35 6.47 9.45
N LYS A 99 -5.23 6.50 8.46
CA LYS A 99 -6.59 7.02 8.60
C LYS A 99 -7.58 6.09 7.96
N PHE A 100 -8.58 5.68 8.71
CA PHE A 100 -9.64 4.85 8.16
C PHE A 100 -10.98 5.07 8.84
N ASP A 101 -12.02 4.90 8.04
CA ASP A 101 -13.40 4.81 8.48
C ASP A 101 -13.78 3.33 8.57
N TYR A 102 -14.58 2.99 9.57
CA TYR A 102 -15.16 1.66 9.70
C TYR A 102 -16.67 1.73 9.91
N THR A 103 -17.36 0.69 9.45
CA THR A 103 -18.78 0.46 9.69
C THR A 103 -18.97 -1.03 9.96
N ILE A 104 -19.61 -1.35 11.09
CA ILE A 104 -19.99 -2.71 11.47
C ILE A 104 -21.49 -2.73 11.65
N GLN A 105 -22.18 -3.61 10.91
CA GLN A 105 -23.63 -3.77 10.98
C GLN A 105 -23.95 -5.19 11.40
N MET A 106 -24.66 -5.34 12.53
CA MET A 106 -25.26 -6.60 12.95
C MET A 106 -26.71 -6.59 12.50
N VAL A 107 -26.99 -7.28 11.39
CA VAL A 107 -28.24 -7.10 10.63
C VAL A 107 -29.45 -7.52 11.45
N GLU A 108 -29.37 -8.63 12.18
CA GLU A 108 -30.50 -9.14 12.98
C GLU A 108 -30.86 -8.24 14.14
N LEU A 109 -29.88 -7.53 14.71
CA LEU A 109 -30.11 -6.63 15.83
C LEU A 109 -30.48 -5.21 15.37
N GLY A 110 -30.41 -4.94 14.06
CA GLY A 110 -30.54 -3.58 13.53
C GLY A 110 -29.48 -2.62 14.07
N LEU A 111 -28.36 -3.13 14.58
CA LEU A 111 -27.31 -2.33 15.20
C LEU A 111 -26.26 -1.98 14.16
N THR A 112 -25.96 -0.69 14.07
CA THR A 112 -24.87 -0.18 13.23
C THR A 112 -23.94 0.65 14.09
N THR A 113 -22.66 0.31 14.06
CA THR A 113 -21.59 1.10 14.67
C THR A 113 -20.70 1.66 13.57
N THR A 114 -20.52 2.96 13.56
CA THR A 114 -19.59 3.65 12.67
C THR A 114 -18.56 4.40 13.48
N GLY A 115 -17.36 4.50 12.93
CA GLY A 115 -16.29 5.27 13.52
C GLY A 115 -15.18 5.57 12.55
N ASN A 116 -14.27 6.41 12.99
CA ASN A 116 -13.04 6.69 12.28
C ASN A 116 -11.86 6.57 13.25
N VAL A 117 -10.73 6.16 12.71
CA VAL A 117 -9.45 6.08 13.41
C VAL A 117 -8.45 6.89 12.61
N GLU A 118 -7.68 7.71 13.32
CA GLU A 118 -6.54 8.42 12.78
C GLU A 118 -5.35 8.20 13.73
N LEU A 119 -4.28 7.61 13.21
CA LEU A 119 -3.03 7.34 13.90
C LEU A 119 -1.93 8.11 13.20
N ASN A 120 -1.13 8.86 13.96
CA ASN A 120 0.07 9.51 13.49
C ASN A 120 1.23 9.08 14.39
N GLY A 121 2.18 8.36 13.82
CA GLY A 121 3.45 8.01 14.42
C GLY A 121 4.56 8.91 13.85
N TYR A 122 5.46 9.34 14.71
CA TYR A 122 6.69 10.04 14.31
C TYR A 122 7.86 9.53 15.14
N VAL A 123 9.01 9.35 14.53
CA VAL A 123 10.27 9.00 15.19
C VAL A 123 11.29 10.06 14.80
N ASP A 124 11.91 10.69 15.80
CA ASP A 124 13.11 11.53 15.65
C ASP A 124 14.32 10.81 16.26
N ASP A 125 15.50 11.44 16.31
CA ASP A 125 16.74 10.84 16.85
C ASP A 125 16.68 10.41 18.34
N THR A 126 15.65 10.82 19.07
CA THR A 126 15.56 10.69 20.52
C THR A 126 14.25 10.06 20.98
N TYR A 127 13.14 10.31 20.28
CA TYR A 127 11.79 10.06 20.73
C TYR A 127 10.93 9.42 19.64
N VAL A 128 10.01 8.58 20.09
CA VAL A 128 8.85 8.17 19.31
C VAL A 128 7.62 8.88 19.86
N TYR A 129 6.82 9.42 18.95
CA TYR A 129 5.56 10.11 19.20
C TYR A 129 4.45 9.27 18.57
N LEU A 130 3.36 9.10 19.31
CA LEU A 130 2.18 8.38 18.85
C LEU A 130 0.94 9.15 19.25
N ASP A 131 0.25 9.69 18.24
CA ASP A 131 -1.05 10.33 18.37
C ASP A 131 -2.12 9.44 17.76
N VAL A 132 -3.11 9.03 18.55
CA VAL A 132 -4.24 8.22 18.12
C VAL A 132 -5.53 8.95 18.44
N ASN A 133 -6.35 9.17 17.42
CA ASN A 133 -7.69 9.74 17.53
C ASN A 133 -8.70 8.71 17.04
N ILE A 134 -9.58 8.28 17.93
CA ILE A 134 -10.67 7.36 17.63
C ILE A 134 -11.97 8.11 17.85
N SER A 135 -12.85 8.13 16.85
CA SER A 135 -14.24 8.51 17.06
C SER A 135 -15.16 7.35 16.73
N ALA A 136 -16.11 7.07 17.62
CA ALA A 136 -17.06 5.98 17.48
C ALA A 136 -18.38 6.39 18.12
N SER A 137 -19.47 6.30 17.36
CA SER A 137 -20.83 6.55 17.88
C SER A 137 -20.97 7.87 18.67
N GLY A 138 -20.32 8.93 18.20
CA GLY A 138 -20.34 10.27 18.82
C GLY A 138 -19.36 10.47 19.98
N SER A 139 -18.69 9.42 20.46
CA SER A 139 -17.58 9.53 21.43
C SER A 139 -16.27 9.76 20.71
N LYS A 140 -15.39 10.58 21.30
CA LYS A 140 -14.03 10.83 20.82
C LYS A 140 -13.03 10.48 21.92
N THR A 141 -12.03 9.69 21.55
CA THR A 141 -10.91 9.31 22.40
C THR A 141 -9.63 9.75 21.70
N THR A 142 -8.81 10.52 22.40
CA THR A 142 -7.48 10.92 21.94
C THR A 142 -6.45 10.37 22.91
N LEU A 143 -5.42 9.72 22.37
CA LEU A 143 -4.25 9.24 23.08
C LEU A 143 -3.03 9.89 22.45
N GLN A 144 -2.24 10.60 23.26
CA GLN A 144 -0.98 11.19 22.82
C GLN A 144 0.12 10.64 23.73
N ASN A 145 1.10 9.97 23.15
CA ASN A 145 2.24 9.46 23.88
C ASN A 145 3.54 9.92 23.25
N LYS A 146 4.53 10.12 24.12
CA LYS A 146 5.92 10.39 23.78
C LYS A 146 6.80 9.49 24.63
N PHE A 147 7.65 8.70 24.01
CA PHE A 147 8.60 7.82 24.70
C PHE A 147 9.99 7.97 24.10
N LYS A 148 10.99 8.08 24.97
CA LYS A 148 12.39 8.13 24.57
C LYS A 148 12.82 6.74 24.12
N HIS A 149 13.38 6.62 22.91
CA HIS A 149 14.01 5.36 22.50
C HIS A 149 15.50 5.37 22.80
N GLY A 150 16.07 4.18 22.95
CA GLY A 150 17.52 3.98 23.11
C GLY A 150 18.20 3.51 21.83
N ILE A 151 17.51 3.55 20.69
CA ILE A 151 18.00 3.06 19.40
C ILE A 151 19.03 4.06 18.83
N PRO A 152 20.31 3.68 18.67
CA PRO A 152 21.30 4.51 18.00
C PRO A 152 20.99 4.65 16.51
N VAL A 153 21.42 5.78 15.92
CA VAL A 153 21.27 6.08 14.48
C VAL A 153 21.71 4.92 13.58
N ASP A 154 22.87 4.35 13.85
CA ASP A 154 23.43 3.27 13.04
C ASP A 154 22.59 1.99 13.09
N GLN A 155 22.03 1.63 14.25
CA GLN A 155 21.18 0.44 14.39
C GLN A 155 19.84 0.58 13.66
N PHE A 156 19.27 1.77 13.64
CA PHE A 156 18.04 2.02 12.88
C PHE A 156 18.29 1.89 11.38
N LYS A 157 19.39 2.49 10.89
CA LYS A 157 19.80 2.36 9.49
C LYS A 157 20.01 0.89 9.11
N GLU A 158 20.70 0.12 9.96
CA GLU A 158 20.87 -1.32 9.76
C GLU A 158 19.53 -2.07 9.70
N GLN A 159 18.59 -1.81 10.62
CA GLN A 159 17.30 -2.52 10.66
C GLN A 159 16.43 -2.22 9.44
N VAL A 160 16.46 -0.98 8.96
CA VAL A 160 15.75 -0.66 7.73
C VAL A 160 16.43 -1.30 6.51
N LEU A 161 17.76 -1.24 6.41
CA LEU A 161 18.49 -1.90 5.33
C LEU A 161 18.25 -3.41 5.32
N LEU A 162 18.17 -4.04 6.50
CA LEU A 162 17.78 -5.45 6.65
C LEU A 162 16.37 -5.71 6.13
N SER A 163 15.42 -4.82 6.39
CA SER A 163 14.04 -4.96 5.90
C SER A 163 13.98 -4.83 4.36
N LEU A 164 14.74 -3.91 3.77
CA LEU A 164 14.82 -3.74 2.32
C LEU A 164 15.54 -4.90 1.62
N THR A 165 16.62 -5.41 2.20
CA THR A 165 17.36 -6.56 1.64
C THR A 165 16.53 -7.84 1.62
N GLN A 166 15.59 -7.99 2.56
CA GLN A 166 14.66 -9.12 2.63
C GLN A 166 13.54 -9.10 1.58
N MET A 167 13.28 -7.97 0.90
CA MET A 167 12.32 -7.94 -0.22
C MET A 167 12.88 -8.71 -1.42
N ASP A 168 12.30 -9.85 -1.81
CA ASP A 168 12.73 -10.56 -3.01
C ASP A 168 12.12 -9.93 -4.27
N SER A 169 12.86 -9.01 -4.90
CA SER A 169 12.47 -8.40 -6.17
C SER A 169 12.93 -9.20 -7.39
N SER A 170 13.72 -10.27 -7.21
CA SER A 170 14.30 -11.03 -8.32
C SER A 170 13.28 -11.93 -9.03
N GLN A 171 12.17 -12.22 -8.36
CA GLN A 171 10.99 -12.91 -8.92
C GLN A 171 9.70 -12.12 -8.68
N ALA A 172 9.78 -10.78 -8.67
CA ALA A 172 8.60 -9.93 -8.51
C ALA A 172 7.49 -10.25 -9.54
N LEU A 173 7.90 -10.64 -10.75
CA LEU A 173 7.03 -11.11 -11.83
C LEU A 173 7.42 -12.52 -12.30
N GLN A 174 6.43 -13.35 -12.57
CA GLN A 174 6.57 -14.62 -13.27
C GLN A 174 6.25 -14.49 -14.77
N PRO A 175 6.78 -15.38 -15.63
CA PRO A 175 6.40 -15.42 -17.04
C PRO A 175 4.88 -15.61 -17.21
N GLY A 176 4.22 -14.64 -17.84
CA GLY A 176 2.76 -14.65 -18.04
C GLY A 176 1.97 -13.73 -17.13
N ASP A 177 2.63 -13.06 -16.18
CA ASP A 177 2.00 -12.02 -15.35
C ASP A 177 1.65 -10.78 -16.19
N ASP A 178 0.45 -10.25 -15.95
CA ASP A 178 0.03 -8.96 -16.51
C ASP A 178 0.65 -7.82 -15.69
N PHE A 179 1.34 -6.91 -16.37
CA PHE A 179 1.90 -5.71 -15.76
C PHE A 179 1.91 -4.54 -16.75
N LYS A 180 2.15 -3.34 -16.23
CA LYS A 180 2.42 -2.14 -17.02
C LYS A 180 3.67 -1.46 -16.53
N MET A 181 4.39 -0.87 -17.45
CA MET A 181 5.58 -0.08 -17.16
C MET A 181 5.42 1.28 -17.80
N TYR A 182 5.75 2.34 -17.05
CA TYR A 182 5.69 3.70 -17.55
C TYR A 182 7.03 4.38 -17.37
N LYS A 183 7.41 5.22 -18.32
CA LYS A 183 8.48 6.20 -18.16
C LYS A 183 7.88 7.50 -17.62
N VAL A 184 8.48 8.03 -16.55
CA VAL A 184 8.07 9.26 -15.87
C VAL A 184 9.28 10.16 -15.73
N GLY A 185 9.52 11.03 -16.72
CA GLY A 185 10.75 11.82 -16.81
C GLY A 185 11.99 10.92 -16.90
N ASN A 186 12.86 10.97 -15.88
CA ASN A 186 14.07 10.13 -15.77
C ASN A 186 13.85 8.86 -14.93
N LYS A 187 12.60 8.57 -14.55
CA LYS A 187 12.21 7.49 -13.66
C LYS A 187 11.29 6.52 -14.39
N PHE A 188 10.98 5.43 -13.72
CA PHE A 188 10.05 4.43 -14.15
C PHE A 188 8.99 4.18 -13.09
N GLU A 189 7.77 3.88 -13.53
CA GLU A 189 6.69 3.40 -12.69
C GLU A 189 6.27 2.02 -13.17
N PHE A 190 6.58 1.01 -12.35
CA PHE A 190 6.09 -0.35 -12.53
C PHE A 190 4.72 -0.48 -11.87
N VAL A 191 3.76 -1.11 -12.55
CA VAL A 191 2.41 -1.34 -12.03
C VAL A 191 1.99 -2.78 -12.28
N GLN A 192 1.59 -3.48 -11.23
CA GLN A 192 0.98 -4.81 -11.30
C GLN A 192 -0.39 -4.77 -10.63
N GLU A 193 -1.39 -5.34 -11.29
CA GLU A 193 -2.76 -5.44 -10.79
C GLU A 193 -3.21 -6.89 -10.84
N VAL A 194 -3.67 -7.41 -9.70
CA VAL A 194 -4.10 -8.79 -9.52
C VAL A 194 -5.60 -8.79 -9.22
N ASP A 195 -6.37 -9.45 -10.08
CA ASP A 195 -7.80 -9.72 -9.86
C ASP A 195 -7.96 -10.89 -8.88
N LEU A 196 -8.39 -10.55 -7.66
CA LEU A 196 -8.48 -11.51 -6.56
C LEU A 196 -9.60 -12.54 -6.77
N ALA A 197 -10.66 -12.18 -7.50
CA ALA A 197 -11.75 -13.10 -7.77
C ALA A 197 -11.33 -14.23 -8.73
N LYS A 198 -10.40 -13.93 -9.67
CA LYS A 198 -9.82 -14.95 -10.56
C LYS A 198 -8.84 -15.87 -9.84
N GLN A 199 -8.08 -15.33 -8.89
CA GLN A 199 -7.02 -16.07 -8.16
C GLN A 199 -7.57 -16.98 -7.06
N ASN A 200 -8.70 -16.65 -6.41
CA ASN A 200 -9.32 -17.46 -5.35
C ASN A 200 -10.00 -18.77 -5.86
N SER A 201 -9.89 -19.08 -7.15
CA SER A 201 -10.45 -20.31 -7.74
C SER A 201 -9.55 -21.55 -7.57
N THR A 202 -8.33 -21.36 -7.10
CA THR A 202 -7.39 -22.40 -6.70
C THR A 202 -7.18 -22.32 -5.19
N ASN A 203 -7.46 -23.40 -4.43
CA ASN A 203 -7.34 -23.50 -2.96
C ASN A 203 -5.89 -23.33 -2.40
N GLN A 204 -5.11 -22.41 -2.96
CA GLN A 204 -3.83 -21.95 -2.48
C GLN A 204 -4.01 -20.44 -2.33
N GLY A 205 -3.86 -19.92 -1.12
CA GLY A 205 -4.14 -18.51 -0.81
C GLY A 205 -3.57 -17.58 -1.87
N VAL A 206 -4.27 -16.48 -2.15
CA VAL A 206 -3.89 -15.60 -3.26
C VAL A 206 -2.47 -15.09 -3.02
N PRO A 207 -1.48 -15.45 -3.85
CA PRO A 207 -0.20 -14.79 -3.82
C PRO A 207 -0.48 -13.32 -4.15
N LEU A 208 -0.29 -12.43 -3.17
CA LEU A 208 -0.02 -11.04 -3.50
C LEU A 208 1.29 -11.02 -4.30
N PRO A 209 1.58 -9.92 -5.03
CA PRO A 209 2.89 -9.76 -5.67
C PRO A 209 4.01 -10.20 -4.72
N ASP A 210 4.77 -11.23 -5.10
CA ASP A 210 5.84 -11.82 -4.27
C ASP A 210 6.87 -10.76 -3.83
N ALA A 211 6.93 -9.65 -4.57
CA ALA A 211 7.70 -8.44 -4.28
C ALA A 211 7.51 -7.85 -2.86
N VAL A 212 6.44 -8.20 -2.13
CA VAL A 212 6.10 -7.60 -0.82
C VAL A 212 5.96 -8.63 0.31
N GLY A 213 5.98 -9.94 0.01
CA GLY A 213 5.92 -11.00 1.02
C GLY A 213 4.69 -11.01 1.94
N MET A 214 3.58 -10.37 1.57
CA MET A 214 2.36 -10.34 2.36
C MET A 214 1.34 -11.34 1.79
N GLY A 215 0.93 -12.35 2.57
CA GLY A 215 -0.21 -13.20 2.22
C GLY A 215 -1.50 -12.67 2.85
N LEU A 216 -2.63 -12.77 2.15
CA LEU A 216 -3.94 -12.50 2.75
C LEU A 216 -4.62 -13.83 3.09
N PRO A 217 -4.96 -14.08 4.36
CA PRO A 217 -5.74 -15.25 4.72
C PRO A 217 -7.19 -15.02 4.29
N LEU A 218 -7.49 -15.29 3.01
CA LEU A 218 -8.84 -15.24 2.43
C LEU A 218 -9.53 -16.61 2.44
N ASP A 219 -8.94 -17.59 3.12
CA ASP A 219 -9.50 -18.94 3.23
C ASP A 219 -10.91 -18.90 3.86
N GLY A 220 -11.87 -19.56 3.21
CA GLY A 220 -13.26 -19.62 3.67
C GLY A 220 -14.12 -18.42 3.25
N TYR A 221 -13.60 -17.51 2.42
CA TYR A 221 -14.36 -16.41 1.83
C TYR A 221 -14.56 -16.61 0.32
N THR A 222 -15.78 -16.33 -0.16
CA THR A 222 -16.06 -16.08 -1.57
C THR A 222 -15.72 -14.63 -1.87
N ILE A 223 -14.84 -14.40 -2.83
CA ILE A 223 -14.37 -13.06 -3.22
C ILE A 223 -15.14 -12.62 -4.46
N ASP A 224 -15.75 -11.44 -4.38
CA ASP A 224 -16.61 -10.90 -5.43
C ASP A 224 -15.79 -10.26 -6.55
N GLU A 225 -16.36 -10.22 -7.76
CA GLU A 225 -15.81 -9.50 -8.91
C GLU A 225 -15.51 -8.03 -8.57
N GLY A 226 -14.39 -7.53 -9.10
CA GLY A 226 -13.90 -6.18 -8.83
C GLY A 226 -13.13 -6.04 -7.50
N SER A 227 -12.81 -7.16 -6.85
CA SER A 227 -11.76 -7.24 -5.82
C SER A 227 -10.39 -7.33 -6.47
N MET A 228 -9.43 -6.54 -5.98
CA MET A 228 -8.10 -6.42 -6.57
C MET A 228 -7.04 -6.09 -5.52
N VAL A 229 -5.79 -6.41 -5.85
CA VAL A 229 -4.59 -5.77 -5.29
C VAL A 229 -3.82 -5.12 -6.42
N LYS A 230 -3.39 -3.88 -6.23
CA LYS A 230 -2.53 -3.17 -7.17
C LYS A 230 -1.28 -2.71 -6.44
N LEU A 231 -0.13 -2.99 -7.02
CA LEU A 231 1.17 -2.50 -6.60
C LEU A 231 1.68 -1.54 -7.67
N SER A 232 2.11 -0.35 -7.28
CA SER A 232 2.84 0.58 -8.12
C SER A 232 4.18 0.92 -7.46
N VAL A 233 5.29 0.79 -8.17
CA VAL A 233 6.63 1.09 -7.67
C VAL A 233 7.23 2.18 -8.55
N LEU A 234 7.55 3.32 -7.94
CA LEU A 234 8.28 4.41 -8.58
C LEU A 234 9.77 4.27 -8.26
N PHE A 235 10.59 4.20 -9.30
CA PHE A 235 12.04 4.03 -9.15
C PHE A 235 12.83 4.68 -10.28
N GLY A 236 14.03 5.13 -9.94
CA GLY A 236 15.05 5.58 -10.91
C GLY A 236 16.26 4.68 -10.77
N GLU A 237 17.39 5.26 -10.35
CA GLU A 237 18.54 4.48 -9.90
C GLU A 237 18.27 3.75 -8.58
N VAL A 238 17.36 4.28 -7.75
CA VAL A 238 16.92 3.71 -6.45
C VAL A 238 15.39 3.66 -6.37
N PHE A 239 14.85 2.95 -5.39
CA PHE A 239 13.43 3.03 -5.06
C PHE A 239 13.10 4.36 -4.39
N GLU A 240 11.93 4.92 -4.73
CA GLU A 240 11.48 6.20 -4.18
C GLU A 240 10.11 6.11 -3.53
N ALA A 241 9.18 5.40 -4.17
CA ALA A 241 7.83 5.26 -3.68
C ALA A 241 7.23 3.90 -4.00
N PHE A 242 6.47 3.38 -3.03
CA PHE A 242 5.62 2.21 -3.20
C PHE A 242 4.18 2.63 -2.93
N ASP A 243 3.28 2.36 -3.86
CA ASP A 243 1.84 2.61 -3.72
C ASP A 243 1.07 1.29 -3.86
N PHE A 244 0.29 0.96 -2.83
CA PHE A 244 -0.56 -0.21 -2.77
C PHE A 244 -2.02 0.21 -2.76
N GLU A 245 -2.83 -0.36 -3.64
CA GLU A 245 -4.28 -0.30 -3.53
C GLU A 245 -4.81 -1.69 -3.21
N PHE A 246 -5.65 -1.75 -2.19
CA PHE A 246 -6.26 -2.99 -1.72
C PHE A 246 -7.78 -2.85 -1.67
N LYS A 247 -8.48 -3.49 -2.61
CA LYS A 247 -9.93 -3.42 -2.67
C LYS A 247 -10.49 -4.81 -2.62
N VAL A 248 -11.13 -5.17 -1.51
CA VAL A 248 -11.68 -6.51 -1.33
C VAL A 248 -13.13 -6.45 -0.98
N LYS A 249 -13.91 -7.23 -1.73
CA LYS A 249 -15.30 -7.49 -1.48
C LYS A 249 -15.48 -9.00 -1.39
N GLY A 250 -16.18 -9.46 -0.38
CA GLY A 250 -16.47 -10.87 -0.29
C GLY A 250 -17.51 -11.21 0.75
N SER A 251 -17.77 -12.50 0.85
CA SER A 251 -18.69 -13.07 1.81
C SER A 251 -18.18 -14.39 2.35
N SER A 252 -18.64 -14.76 3.54
CA SER A 252 -18.43 -16.11 4.09
C SER A 252 -19.75 -16.63 4.63
N GLU A 253 -20.09 -17.88 4.32
CA GLU A 253 -21.25 -18.57 4.88
C GLU A 253 -20.81 -19.81 5.65
N GLN A 254 -21.16 -19.87 6.93
CA GLN A 254 -20.91 -21.03 7.80
C GLN A 254 -22.24 -21.63 8.26
N LYS A 255 -22.39 -22.95 8.10
CA LYS A 255 -23.57 -23.72 8.48
C LYS A 255 -23.22 -24.76 9.53
N TYR A 256 -23.82 -24.67 10.71
CA TYR A 256 -23.70 -25.65 11.80
C TYR A 256 -25.04 -26.35 11.98
N PHE A 257 -25.14 -27.59 11.50
CA PHE A 257 -26.27 -28.47 11.80
C PHE A 257 -25.80 -29.50 12.81
N GLU A 258 -26.34 -29.46 14.03
CA GLU A 258 -26.18 -30.58 14.97
C GLU A 258 -26.97 -31.78 14.41
N GLY A 259 -26.31 -32.95 14.39
CA GLY A 259 -26.89 -34.23 13.97
C GLY A 259 -27.51 -34.98 15.13
#